data_AF-A0A351YDF5-F1
#
_entry.id   AF-A0A351YDF5-F1
#
_cell.length_a   1.000
_cell.length_b   1.000
_cell.length_c   1.000
_cell.angle_alpha   90.00
_cell.angle_beta   90.00
_cell.angle_gamma   90.00
#
_symmetry.space_group_name_H-M   'P 1'
#
loop_
_entity.id
_entity.type
_entity.pdbx_description
1 polymer ?
#
loop_
_entity_poly.entity_id
_entity_poly.type
_entity_poly.pdbx_seq_one_letter_code
_entity_poly.pdbx_strand_id
1 'polypeptide(L)' 'SGKTEIYIHLIRQAIENGQQVLYLLPEIALTTQITERLKRVFGGRIGIYHSKFPDAERV' A
#
# COMPACT_ATOMS: atom_id res chain seq x y z
N SER A 1 -4.52 11.12 13.54
CA SER A 1 -5.73 10.46 14.08
C SER A 1 -5.68 8.92 13.98
N GLY A 2 -4.50 8.27 13.93
CA GLY A 2 -4.37 6.80 13.98
C GLY A 2 -4.96 5.98 12.82
N LYS A 3 -5.67 6.58 11.87
CA LYS A 3 -6.38 5.84 10.80
C LYS A 3 -5.44 4.93 9.99
N THR A 4 -4.22 5.38 9.71
CA THR A 4 -3.20 4.58 9.02
C THR A 4 -2.84 3.30 9.77
N GLU A 5 -2.79 3.33 11.10
CA GLU A 5 -2.53 2.12 11.90
C GLU A 5 -3.71 1.15 11.84
N ILE A 6 -4.94 1.67 11.87
CA ILE A 6 -6.15 0.84 11.69
C ILE A 6 -6.13 0.17 10.32
N TYR A 7 -5.82 0.92 9.24
CA TYR A 7 -5.74 0.35 7.90
C TYR A 7 -4.65 -0.72 7.80
N ILE A 8 -3.47 -0.47 8.36
CA ILE A 8 -2.37 -1.44 8.40
C ILE A 8 -2.81 -2.73 9.12
N HIS A 9 -3.51 -2.60 10.25
CA HIS A 9 -4.01 -3.74 11.00
C HIS A 9 -5.00 -4.58 10.19
N LEU A 10 -5.98 -3.93 9.55
CA LEU A 10 -6.97 -4.61 8.71
C LEU A 10 -6.34 -5.27 7.47
N ILE A 11 -5.40 -4.58 6.82
CA ILE A 11 -4.66 -5.13 5.68
C ILE A 11 -3.87 -6.38 6.11
N ARG A 12 -3.21 -6.34 7.27
CA ARG A 12 -2.47 -7.49 7.80
C ARG A 12 -3.39 -8.69 8.04
N GLN A 13 -4.54 -8.48 8.68
CA GLN A 13 -5.51 -9.56 8.92
C GLN A 13 -6.01 -10.20 7.61
N ALA A 14 -6.33 -9.39 6.61
CA ALA A 14 -6.75 -9.90 5.30
C ALA A 14 -5.65 -10.74 4.64
N ILE A 15 -4.39 -10.29 4.67
CA ILE A 15 -3.24 -11.04 4.13
C ILE A 15 -3.01 -12.35 4.90
N GLU A 16 -3.12 -12.33 6.23
CA GLU A 16 -2.98 -13.54 7.08
C GLU A 16 -4.08 -14.57 6.79
N ASN A 17 -5.26 -14.12 6.37
CA ASN A 17 -6.35 -14.98 5.91
C ASN A 17 -6.20 -15.42 4.44
N GLY A 18 -5.08 -15.14 3.78
CA GLY A 18 -4.82 -15.51 2.39
C GLY A 18 -5.59 -14.66 1.37
N GLN A 19 -6.10 -13.49 1.76
CA GLN A 19 -6.84 -12.58 0.90
C GLN A 19 -5.93 -11.51 0.28
N GLN A 20 -6.43 -10.87 -0.77
CA GLN A 20 -5.77 -9.72 -1.41
C GLN A 20 -6.44 -8.42 -0.97
N VAL A 21 -5.67 -7.33 -0.93
CA VAL A 21 -6.18 -6.00 -0.54
C VAL A 21 -5.82 -4.97 -1.59
N LEU A 22 -6.83 -4.20 -2.01
CA LEU A 22 -6.65 -3.00 -2.81
C LEU A 22 -6.81 -1.77 -1.91
N TYR A 23 -5.72 -1.04 -1.69
CA TYR A 23 -5.72 0.16 -0.86
C TYR A 23 -5.68 1.42 -1.73
N LEU A 24 -6.83 2.08 -1.89
CA LEU A 24 -6.97 3.27 -2.72
C LEU A 24 -6.71 4.54 -1.92
N LEU A 25 -5.88 5.41 -2.51
CA LEU A 25 -5.52 6.71 -1.96
C LEU A 25 -5.76 7.77 -3.04
N PRO A 26 -6.15 9.00 -2.66
CA PRO A 26 -6.05 10.15 -3.56
C PRO A 26 -4.62 10.28 -4.09
N GLU A 27 -4.43 10.69 -5.35
CA GLU A 27 -3.09 10.83 -5.95
C GLU A 27 -2.17 11.74 -5.10
N ILE A 28 -2.71 12.84 -4.58
CA ILE A 28 -2.01 13.76 -3.68
C ILE A 28 -1.57 13.13 -2.35
N ALA A 29 -2.23 12.05 -1.93
CA ALA A 29 -1.94 11.34 -0.68
C ALA A 29 -0.90 10.24 -0.88
N LEU A 30 -0.59 9.86 -2.12
CA LEU A 30 0.42 8.85 -2.44
C LEU A 30 1.84 9.44 -2.33
N THR A 31 2.14 9.92 -1.14
CA THR A 31 3.45 10.48 -0.80
C THR A 31 4.45 9.36 -0.56
N THR A 32 5.75 9.70 -0.70
CA THR A 32 6.86 8.82 -0.31
C THR A 32 6.72 8.31 1.13
N GLN A 33 6.11 9.10 2.02
CA GLN A 33 5.94 8.72 3.42
C GLN A 33 4.99 7.53 3.61
N ILE A 34 3.83 7.53 2.94
CA ILE A 34 2.85 6.44 3.05
C ILE A 34 3.39 5.19 2.36
N THR A 35 3.97 5.34 1.16
CA THR A 35 4.52 4.23 0.39
C THR A 35 5.67 3.54 1.13
N GLU A 36 6.63 4.30 1.67
CA GLU A 36 7.73 3.73 2.47
C GLU A 36 7.25 3.10 3.78
N ARG A 37 6.23 3.69 4.43
CA ARG A 37 5.62 3.07 5.61
C ARG A 37 4.99 1.72 5.27
N LEU A 38 4.21 1.62 4.20
CA LEU A 38 3.59 0.37 3.78
C LEU A 38 4.64 -0.67 3.35
N LYS A 39 5.68 -0.27 2.62
CA LYS A 39 6.82 -1.15 2.27
C LYS A 39 7.52 -1.70 3.50
N ARG A 40 7.75 -0.89 4.55
CA ARG A 40 8.36 -1.39 5.80
C ARG A 40 7.51 -2.42 6.52
N VAL A 41 6.18 -2.30 6.42
CA VAL A 41 5.25 -3.20 7.12
C VAL A 41 5.00 -4.49 6.34
N PHE A 42 4.83 -4.39 5.02
CA PHE A 42 4.42 -5.50 4.16
C PHE A 42 5.56 -6.08 3.29
N GLY A 43 6.75 -5.45 3.31
CA GLY A 43 7.92 -5.90 2.57
C GLY A 43 7.67 -5.98 1.06
N GLY A 44 8.19 -7.03 0.42
CA GLY A 44 7.99 -7.29 -1.01
C GLY A 44 6.59 -7.78 -1.40
N ARG A 45 5.60 -7.79 -0.48
CA ARG A 45 4.22 -8.23 -0.75
C ARG A 45 3.30 -7.09 -1.21
N ILE A 46 3.86 -5.93 -1.59
CA ILE A 46 3.10 -4.76 -2.01
C ILE A 46 3.51 -4.34 -3.43
N GLY A 47 2.51 -4.15 -4.29
CA GLY A 47 2.64 -3.40 -5.53
C GLY A 47 2.11 -1.97 -5.33
N ILE A 48 2.82 -0.97 -5.85
CA ILE A 48 2.40 0.44 -5.79
C ILE A 48 2.19 0.90 -7.22
N TYR A 49 1.03 1.49 -7.49
CA TYR A 49 0.66 1.96 -8.81
C TYR A 49 0.20 3.42 -8.75
N HIS A 50 0.73 4.25 -9.66
CA HIS A 50 0.29 5.64 -9.85
C HIS A 50 0.55 6.14 -11.26
N SER A 51 -0.15 7.22 -11.63
CA SER A 51 -0.08 7.90 -12.93
C SER A 51 1.34 8.21 -13.41
N LYS A 52 2.27 8.52 -12.49
CA LYS A 52 3.66 8.86 -12.80
C LYS A 52 4.63 7.67 -12.94
N PHE A 53 4.16 6.42 -12.83
CA PHE A 53 5.05 5.27 -13.06
C PHE A 53 5.30 5.14 -14.57
N PRO A 54 6.57 5.07 -15.02
CA PRO A 54 6.87 4.73 -16.39
C PRO A 54 6.28 3.36 -16.74
N ASP A 55 5.81 3.19 -17.98
CA ASP A 55 5.26 1.93 -18.50
C ASP A 55 6.12 0.69 -18.23
N ALA A 56 7.44 0.88 -18.06
CA ALA A 56 8.43 -0.17 -17.86
C ALA A 56 8.38 -0.88 -16.50
N GLU A 57 7.68 -0.34 -15.49
CA GLU A 57 7.54 -0.95 -14.14
C GLU A 57 6.14 -1.56 -13.90
N ARG A 58 5.34 -1.72 -14.97
CA ARG A 58 4.05 -2.42 -14.94
C ARG A 58 4.25 -3.95 -15.07
N VAL A 59 4.96 -4.58 -14.13
CA VAL A 59 5.14 -6.05 -14.11
C VAL A 59 5.11 -6.61 -12.69
#